data_AF-A0A7X0C5R4-F1
#
_entry.id   AF-A0A7X0C5R4-F1
#
_cell.length_a   1.000
_cell.length_b   1.000
_cell.length_c   1.000
_cell.angle_alpha   90.00
_cell.angle_beta   90.00
_cell.angle_gamma   90.00
#
_symmetry.space_group_name_H-M   'P 1'
#
loop_
_entity.id
_entity.type
_entity.pdbx_description
1 polymer ?
#
loop_
_entity_poly.entity_id
_entity_poly.type
_entity_poly.pdbx_seq_one_letter_code
_entity_poly.pdbx_strand_id
1 'polypeptide(L)'
;MSDGRGTLVARMDGRWTRRLHVLLTTATVLFTLLLVGGLVQSAAMAVPGEPRGGAGFAGLRLPSAGVPLGGTLVPGVHAVDVRVEASLYDPERAPLLAGLFLFTWLPTVLIIVVALFLLTRITTRGLAGDRALFSADTVGDLRRIGAVLLIGSPVAFALDFGAKTVAAHLTVTDAWVALGDAVSPVAGMLMGMGAFVVAEVIGRGLVMLDELEGTI
;
A
#
# COMPACT_ATOMS: atom_id res chain seq x y z
N MET A 1 -31.07 -4.16 -42.49
CA MET A 1 -30.60 -5.13 -41.47
C MET A 1 -29.21 -4.73 -40.97
N SER A 2 -29.10 -3.68 -40.15
CA SER A 2 -27.80 -3.27 -39.54
C SER A 2 -27.90 -2.83 -38.06
N ASP A 3 -29.06 -2.95 -37.41
CA ASP A 3 -29.27 -2.45 -36.04
C ASP A 3 -28.86 -3.41 -34.90
N GLY A 4 -28.54 -4.67 -35.21
CA GLY A 4 -28.24 -5.68 -34.19
C GLY A 4 -26.86 -5.56 -33.54
N ARG A 5 -25.88 -4.91 -34.20
CA ARG A 5 -24.50 -4.83 -33.70
C ARG A 5 -24.30 -3.73 -32.65
N GLY A 6 -25.00 -2.59 -32.76
CA GLY A 6 -24.86 -1.48 -31.82
C GLY A 6 -25.35 -1.82 -30.40
N THR A 7 -26.40 -2.63 -30.29
CA THR A 7 -26.99 -3.02 -29.00
C THR A 7 -26.19 -4.09 -28.24
N LEU A 8 -25.38 -4.89 -28.94
CA LEU A 8 -24.52 -5.92 -28.34
C LEU A 8 -23.24 -5.33 -27.76
N VAL A 9 -22.60 -4.38 -28.45
CA VAL A 9 -21.39 -3.67 -27.97
C VAL A 9 -21.71 -2.84 -26.72
N ALA A 10 -22.74 -2.00 -26.78
CA ALA A 10 -23.18 -1.17 -25.63
C ALA A 10 -23.58 -2.01 -24.39
N ARG A 11 -24.12 -3.22 -24.58
CA ARG A 11 -24.44 -4.16 -23.48
C ARG A 11 -23.24 -4.89 -22.90
N MET A 12 -22.13 -5.01 -23.65
CA MET A 12 -20.89 -5.59 -23.12
C MET A 12 -20.13 -4.56 -22.28
N ASP A 13 -20.12 -3.31 -22.72
CA ASP A 13 -19.40 -2.21 -22.05
C ASP A 13 -19.91 -1.97 -20.62
N GLY A 14 -21.24 -1.92 -20.42
CA GLY A 14 -21.82 -1.71 -19.09
C GLY A 14 -21.63 -2.88 -18.10
N ARG A 15 -21.44 -4.11 -18.59
CA ARG A 15 -21.26 -5.30 -17.72
C ARG A 15 -19.85 -5.38 -17.14
N TRP A 16 -18.84 -5.01 -17.91
CA TRP A 16 -17.46 -4.99 -17.43
C TRP A 16 -17.26 -3.91 -16.37
N THR A 17 -17.73 -2.68 -16.61
CA THR A 17 -17.62 -1.57 -15.64
C THR A 17 -18.29 -1.90 -14.31
N ARG A 18 -19.46 -2.56 -14.35
CA ARG A 18 -20.15 -3.03 -13.13
C ARG A 18 -19.34 -4.08 -12.37
N ARG A 19 -18.75 -5.06 -13.06
CA ARG A 19 -17.90 -6.07 -12.42
C ARG A 19 -16.66 -5.43 -11.79
N LEU A 20 -16.00 -4.52 -12.50
CA LEU A 20 -14.85 -3.78 -11.99
C LEU A 20 -15.23 -2.97 -10.74
N HIS A 21 -16.36 -2.26 -10.78
CA HIS A 21 -16.84 -1.50 -9.63
C HIS A 21 -17.11 -2.40 -8.40
N VAL A 22 -17.77 -3.55 -8.59
CA VAL A 22 -18.02 -4.52 -7.51
C VAL A 22 -16.70 -5.06 -6.96
N LEU A 23 -15.72 -5.36 -7.81
CA LEU A 23 -14.41 -5.82 -7.38
C LEU A 23 -13.67 -4.75 -6.57
N LEU A 24 -13.64 -3.50 -7.04
CA LEU A 24 -12.97 -2.39 -6.38
C LEU A 24 -13.62 -2.00 -5.05
N THR A 25 -14.97 -1.96 -4.99
CA THR A 25 -15.70 -1.74 -3.73
C THR A 25 -15.43 -2.85 -2.73
N THR A 26 -15.48 -4.11 -3.16
CA THR A 26 -15.15 -5.27 -2.31
C THR A 26 -13.72 -5.18 -1.80
N ALA A 27 -12.75 -4.91 -2.68
CA ALA A 27 -11.35 -4.71 -2.29
C ALA A 27 -11.20 -3.57 -1.28
N THR A 28 -11.86 -2.42 -1.52
CA THR A 28 -11.82 -1.26 -0.62
C THR A 28 -12.36 -1.63 0.77
N VAL A 29 -13.49 -2.34 0.85
CA VAL A 29 -14.07 -2.80 2.12
C VAL A 29 -13.12 -3.76 2.83
N LEU A 30 -12.60 -4.77 2.12
CA LEU A 30 -11.66 -5.74 2.70
C LEU A 30 -10.39 -5.08 3.23
N PHE A 31 -9.79 -4.16 2.47
CA PHE A 31 -8.60 -3.43 2.93
C PHE A 31 -8.90 -2.51 4.12
N THR A 32 -10.09 -1.90 4.17
CA THR A 32 -10.51 -1.11 5.33
C THR A 32 -10.70 -1.99 6.57
N LEU A 33 -11.28 -3.18 6.42
CA LEU A 33 -11.39 -4.15 7.52
C LEU A 33 -10.03 -4.65 7.99
N LEU A 34 -9.11 -4.94 7.07
CA LEU A 34 -7.73 -5.30 7.39
C LEU A 34 -7.01 -4.17 8.14
N LEU A 35 -7.19 -2.92 7.72
CA LEU A 35 -6.66 -1.74 8.41
C LEU A 35 -7.17 -1.68 9.86
N VAL A 36 -8.49 -1.81 10.07
CA VAL A 36 -9.09 -1.80 11.42
C VAL A 36 -8.57 -2.97 12.26
N GLY A 37 -8.52 -4.18 11.70
CA GLY A 37 -7.98 -5.35 12.38
C GLY A 37 -6.52 -5.17 12.79
N GLY A 38 -5.69 -4.61 11.89
CA GLY A 38 -4.29 -4.29 12.17
C GLY A 38 -4.12 -3.22 13.26
N LEU A 39 -5.00 -2.21 13.30
CA LEU A 39 -5.02 -1.21 14.37
C LEU A 39 -5.38 -1.82 15.73
N VAL A 40 -6.42 -2.68 15.77
CA VAL A 40 -6.81 -3.40 16.99
C VAL A 40 -5.68 -4.30 17.47
N GLN A 41 -5.02 -5.02 16.56
CA GLN A 41 -3.87 -5.86 16.89
C GLN A 41 -2.70 -5.02 17.43
N SER A 42 -2.40 -3.87 16.81
CA SER A 42 -1.33 -2.98 17.26
C SER A 42 -1.63 -2.36 18.62
N ALA A 43 -2.89 -2.02 18.90
CA ALA A 43 -3.33 -1.55 20.21
C ALA A 43 -3.20 -2.65 21.28
N ALA A 44 -3.56 -3.90 20.94
CA ALA A 44 -3.39 -5.04 21.84
C ALA A 44 -1.90 -5.27 22.19
N MET A 45 -0.98 -5.06 21.24
CA MET A 45 0.46 -5.12 21.49
C MET A 45 0.99 -4.05 22.46
N ALA A 46 0.28 -2.93 22.61
CA ALA A 46 0.69 -1.83 23.49
C ALA A 46 0.31 -2.07 24.97
N VAL A 47 -0.54 -3.07 25.26
CA VAL A 47 -0.98 -3.40 26.62
C VAL A 47 0.04 -4.34 27.29
N PRO A 48 0.65 -3.95 28.42
CA PRO A 48 1.53 -4.84 29.17
C PRO A 48 0.75 -6.06 29.68
N GLY A 49 1.19 -7.28 29.36
CA GLY A 49 0.52 -8.53 29.77
C GLY A 49 1.47 -9.72 29.86
N GLU A 50 1.15 -10.68 30.73
CA GLU A 50 2.02 -11.84 30.98
C GLU A 50 2.31 -12.67 29.71
N PRO A 51 3.54 -13.17 29.53
CA PRO A 51 3.96 -13.92 28.34
C PRO A 51 3.37 -15.34 28.26
N ARG A 52 2.55 -15.77 29.21
CA ARG A 52 1.93 -17.10 29.23
C ARG A 52 0.53 -17.06 28.60
N GLY A 53 0.47 -17.11 27.27
CA GLY A 53 -0.82 -17.29 26.57
C GLY A 53 -0.96 -16.78 25.13
N GLY A 54 0.12 -16.31 24.48
CA GLY A 54 0.11 -16.10 23.02
C GLY A 54 -0.31 -14.72 22.51
N ALA A 55 -0.29 -13.68 23.35
CA ALA A 55 -0.52 -12.29 22.92
C ALA A 55 0.47 -11.28 23.54
N GLY A 56 1.64 -11.73 24.02
CA GLY A 56 2.76 -10.84 24.34
C GLY A 56 3.41 -10.32 23.05
N PHE A 57 3.95 -9.10 23.08
CA PHE A 57 4.57 -8.42 21.94
C PHE A 57 5.49 -9.36 21.12
N ALA A 58 5.00 -9.81 19.96
CA ALA A 58 5.74 -10.59 18.96
C ALA A 58 6.08 -9.74 17.72
N GLY A 59 5.92 -8.43 17.84
CA GLY A 59 5.38 -7.59 16.76
C GLY A 59 6.38 -6.92 15.84
N LEU A 60 7.68 -6.91 16.14
CA LEU A 60 8.64 -6.24 15.26
C LEU A 60 9.66 -7.25 14.75
N ARG A 61 9.43 -7.73 13.53
CA ARG A 61 10.45 -8.44 12.77
C ARG A 61 11.53 -7.44 12.37
N LEU A 62 12.57 -7.36 13.20
CA LEU A 62 13.77 -6.64 12.84
C LEU A 62 14.35 -7.32 11.58
N PRO A 63 14.61 -6.57 10.50
CA PRO A 63 15.35 -7.12 9.36
C PRO A 63 16.69 -7.60 9.90
N SER A 64 16.94 -8.90 9.72
CA SER A 64 18.11 -9.67 10.15
C SER A 64 19.25 -8.81 10.70
N ALA A 65 19.29 -8.63 12.01
CA ALA A 65 20.52 -8.22 12.66
C ALA A 65 21.49 -9.38 12.43
N GLY A 66 22.51 -9.17 11.58
CA GLY A 66 23.54 -10.17 11.36
C GLY A 66 24.25 -10.41 12.69
N VAL A 67 23.95 -11.51 13.36
CA VAL A 67 24.68 -11.91 14.57
C VAL A 67 25.99 -12.53 14.10
N PRO A 68 27.16 -11.98 14.47
CA PRO A 68 28.41 -12.64 14.18
C PRO A 68 28.42 -14.01 14.89
N LEU A 69 28.42 -15.10 14.12
CA LEU A 69 28.56 -16.49 14.62
C LEU A 69 30.00 -16.82 15.05
N GLY A 70 30.72 -15.82 15.56
CA GLY A 70 32.12 -15.94 15.94
C GLY A 70 32.30 -17.02 16.99
N GLY A 71 32.75 -18.20 16.57
CA GLY A 71 33.23 -19.27 17.44
C GLY A 71 32.38 -20.55 17.51
N THR A 72 31.20 -20.63 16.87
CA THR A 72 30.33 -21.82 16.97
C THR A 72 30.26 -22.71 15.74
N LEU A 73 30.88 -22.30 14.62
CA LEU A 73 30.90 -23.09 13.39
C LEU A 73 32.15 -23.99 13.34
N VAL A 74 31.94 -25.25 12.96
CA VAL A 74 33.01 -26.23 12.72
C VAL A 74 33.96 -25.70 11.64
N PRO A 75 35.29 -25.91 11.75
CA PRO A 75 36.24 -25.51 10.71
C PRO A 75 35.80 -25.96 9.31
N GLY A 76 35.71 -25.03 8.37
CA GLY A 76 35.27 -25.28 6.99
C GLY A 76 33.78 -25.04 6.71
N VAL A 77 32.97 -24.73 7.73
CA VAL A 77 31.55 -24.37 7.56
C VAL A 77 31.38 -22.86 7.62
N HIS A 78 30.75 -22.30 6.59
CA HIS A 78 30.38 -20.88 6.53
C HIS A 78 28.85 -20.76 6.60
N ALA A 79 28.36 -19.86 7.46
CA ALA A 79 26.97 -19.45 7.44
C ALA A 79 26.72 -18.60 6.19
N VAL A 80 25.88 -19.08 5.28
CA VAL A 80 25.53 -18.38 4.03
C VAL A 80 24.32 -17.47 4.24
N ASP A 81 23.38 -17.85 5.11
CA ASP A 81 22.20 -17.06 5.46
C ASP A 81 21.65 -17.53 6.81
N VAL A 82 22.02 -16.85 7.90
CA VAL A 82 21.53 -17.18 9.25
C VAL A 82 20.61 -16.07 9.71
N ARG A 83 19.31 -16.38 9.68
CA ARG A 83 18.25 -15.50 10.16
C ARG A 83 17.90 -15.84 11.60
N VAL A 84 18.28 -14.98 12.53
CA VAL A 84 17.84 -15.07 13.93
C VAL A 84 16.56 -14.25 14.08
N GLU A 85 15.42 -14.91 14.21
CA GLU A 85 14.16 -14.27 14.61
C GLU A 85 14.10 -14.23 16.14
N ALA A 86 14.39 -13.08 16.75
CA ALA A 86 14.23 -12.86 18.18
C ALA A 86 12.94 -12.05 18.42
N SER A 87 11.99 -12.61 19.18
CA SER A 87 10.86 -11.84 19.71
C SER A 87 11.29 -11.14 20.99
N LEU A 88 11.33 -9.81 20.95
CA LEU A 88 11.76 -9.00 22.08
C LEU A 88 10.57 -8.69 22.99
N TYR A 89 10.68 -9.06 24.26
CA TYR A 89 9.69 -8.72 25.27
C TYR A 89 10.30 -7.72 26.26
N ASP A 90 9.89 -6.46 26.15
CA ASP A 90 10.23 -5.39 27.08
C ASP A 90 8.94 -4.67 27.48
N PRO A 91 8.36 -4.97 28.66
CA PRO A 91 7.09 -4.38 29.08
C PRO A 91 7.19 -2.88 29.35
N GLU A 92 8.38 -2.35 29.68
CA GLU A 92 8.57 -0.92 29.90
C GLU A 92 8.55 -0.15 28.57
N ARG A 93 9.00 -0.79 27.49
CA ARG A 93 9.07 -0.19 26.14
C ARG A 93 7.97 -0.65 25.19
N ALA A 94 7.07 -1.53 25.62
CA ALA A 94 5.93 -2.04 24.84
C ALA A 94 5.13 -0.96 24.10
N PRO A 95 4.69 0.16 24.71
CA PRO A 95 3.90 1.17 24.00
C PRO A 95 4.72 1.89 22.91
N LEU A 96 6.02 2.12 23.15
CA LEU A 96 6.91 2.73 22.17
C LEU A 96 7.13 1.78 20.99
N LEU A 97 7.41 0.51 21.25
CA LEU A 97 7.62 -0.51 20.22
C LEU A 97 6.34 -0.77 19.40
N ALA A 98 5.16 -0.74 20.02
CA ALA A 98 3.88 -0.80 19.33
C ALA A 98 3.64 0.44 18.45
N GLY A 99 4.03 1.63 18.91
CA GLY A 99 4.01 2.85 18.11
C GLY A 99 4.93 2.76 16.89
N LEU A 100 6.16 2.27 17.06
CA LEU A 100 7.09 2.02 15.96
C LEU A 100 6.53 0.98 14.98
N PHE A 101 5.88 -0.07 15.48
CA PHE A 101 5.23 -1.07 14.64
C PHE A 101 4.17 -0.46 13.72
N LEU A 102 3.36 0.50 14.19
CA LEU A 102 2.38 1.18 13.34
C LEU A 102 3.04 1.84 12.11
N PHE A 103 4.20 2.48 12.27
CA PHE A 103 4.91 3.11 11.16
C PHE A 103 5.41 2.12 10.09
N THR A 104 5.56 0.83 10.43
CA THR A 104 6.03 -0.18 9.47
C THR A 104 4.99 -0.58 8.42
N TRP A 105 3.70 -0.42 8.71
CA TRP A 105 2.63 -0.92 7.85
C TRP A 105 1.51 0.09 7.59
N LEU A 106 1.17 0.93 8.56
CA LEU A 106 0.02 1.84 8.50
C LEU A 106 0.13 2.83 7.32
N PRO A 107 1.27 3.51 7.08
CA PRO A 107 1.38 4.44 5.95
C PRO A 107 1.10 3.76 4.61
N THR A 108 1.64 2.56 4.38
CA THR A 108 1.43 1.77 3.16
C THR A 108 -0.02 1.38 2.98
N VAL A 109 -0.68 0.90 4.03
CA VAL A 109 -2.11 0.52 3.97
C VAL A 109 -2.99 1.74 3.69
N LEU A 110 -2.71 2.89 4.30
CA LEU A 110 -3.45 4.12 4.05
C LEU A 110 -3.34 4.58 2.59
N ILE A 111 -2.15 4.51 2.00
CA ILE A 111 -1.92 4.81 0.58
C ILE A 111 -2.79 3.91 -0.31
N ILE A 112 -2.80 2.59 -0.03
CA ILE A 112 -3.60 1.63 -0.79
C ILE A 112 -5.10 1.91 -0.65
N VAL A 113 -5.59 2.15 0.57
CA VAL A 113 -7.00 2.45 0.83
C VAL A 113 -7.44 3.73 0.12
N VAL A 114 -6.62 4.80 0.17
CA VAL A 114 -6.91 6.06 -0.52
C VAL A 114 -6.93 5.85 -2.04
N ALA A 115 -5.96 5.12 -2.60
CA ALA A 115 -5.92 4.84 -4.03
C ALA A 115 -7.15 4.02 -4.49
N LEU A 116 -7.51 2.97 -3.74
CA LEU A 116 -8.70 2.14 -4.01
C LEU A 116 -10.01 2.94 -3.89
N PHE A 117 -10.10 3.83 -2.90
CA PHE A 117 -11.26 4.71 -2.73
C PHE A 117 -11.42 5.64 -3.94
N LEU A 118 -10.34 6.27 -4.40
CA LEU A 118 -10.37 7.14 -5.57
C LEU A 118 -10.70 6.37 -6.86
N LEU A 119 -10.16 5.16 -7.05
CA LEU A 119 -10.52 4.28 -8.17
C LEU A 119 -11.99 3.87 -8.12
N THR A 120 -12.50 3.55 -6.94
CA THR A 120 -13.92 3.26 -6.72
C THR A 120 -14.76 4.46 -7.11
N ARG A 121 -14.39 5.68 -6.69
CA ARG A 121 -15.08 6.91 -7.06
C ARG A 121 -15.12 7.12 -8.58
N ILE A 122 -14.00 6.90 -9.28
CA ILE A 122 -13.93 6.99 -10.75
C ILE A 122 -14.89 5.98 -11.40
N THR A 123 -14.89 4.73 -10.94
CA THR A 123 -15.78 3.70 -11.51
C THR A 123 -17.26 3.93 -11.20
N THR A 124 -17.60 4.49 -10.03
CA THR A 124 -18.97 4.93 -9.73
C THR A 124 -19.46 5.96 -10.74
N ARG A 125 -18.60 6.92 -11.12
CA ARG A 125 -18.94 7.88 -12.18
C ARG A 125 -19.10 7.19 -13.54
N GLY A 126 -18.23 6.24 -13.86
CA GLY A 126 -18.36 5.43 -15.07
C GLY A 126 -19.69 4.67 -15.17
N LEU A 127 -20.24 4.22 -14.03
CA LEU A 127 -21.58 3.61 -13.99
C LEU A 127 -22.73 4.60 -14.27
N ALA A 128 -22.52 5.89 -14.03
CA ALA A 128 -23.49 6.94 -14.36
C ALA A 128 -23.50 7.31 -15.86
N GLY A 129 -22.46 6.90 -16.61
CA GLY A 129 -22.38 7.04 -18.06
C GLY A 129 -20.96 7.33 -18.57
N ASP A 130 -20.69 7.01 -19.83
CA ASP A 130 -19.33 7.08 -20.41
C ASP A 130 -18.75 8.50 -20.42
N ARG A 131 -19.58 9.53 -20.67
CA ARG A 131 -19.16 10.94 -20.58
C ARG A 131 -18.68 11.34 -19.19
N ALA A 132 -19.22 10.73 -18.12
CA ALA A 132 -18.78 11.03 -16.76
C ALA A 132 -17.40 10.42 -16.44
N LEU A 133 -17.03 9.34 -17.13
CA LEU A 133 -15.71 8.72 -17.03
C LEU A 133 -14.63 9.64 -17.62
N PHE A 134 -14.91 10.24 -18.78
CA PHE A 134 -14.03 11.22 -19.43
C PHE A 134 -14.42 12.63 -19.01
N SER A 135 -14.11 12.98 -17.76
CA SER A 135 -14.39 14.30 -17.19
C SER A 135 -13.15 14.90 -16.52
N ALA A 136 -13.12 16.22 -16.39
CA ALA A 136 -12.07 16.93 -15.64
C ALA A 136 -11.94 16.41 -14.20
N ASP A 137 -13.06 16.00 -13.62
CA ASP A 137 -13.19 15.36 -12.33
C ASP A 137 -12.41 14.03 -12.23
N THR A 138 -12.53 13.16 -13.24
CA THR A 138 -11.77 11.91 -13.32
C THR A 138 -10.28 12.16 -13.51
N VAL A 139 -9.90 13.12 -14.35
CA VAL A 139 -8.50 13.55 -14.52
C VAL A 139 -7.92 14.02 -13.17
N GLY A 140 -8.68 14.81 -12.43
CA GLY A 140 -8.30 15.27 -11.09
C GLY A 140 -8.08 14.12 -10.11
N ASP A 141 -8.99 13.14 -10.08
CA ASP A 141 -8.85 11.97 -9.20
C ASP A 141 -7.69 11.05 -9.62
N LEU A 142 -7.42 10.88 -10.92
CA LEU A 142 -6.23 10.15 -11.40
C LEU A 142 -4.91 10.86 -11.04
N ARG A 143 -4.85 12.20 -11.14
CA ARG A 143 -3.69 12.98 -10.69
C ARG A 143 -3.47 12.83 -9.18
N ARG A 144 -4.56 12.78 -8.39
CA ARG A 144 -4.48 12.52 -6.94
C ARG A 144 -3.97 11.11 -6.64
N ILE A 145 -4.46 10.09 -7.34
CA ILE A 145 -3.93 8.72 -7.23
C ILE A 145 -2.43 8.73 -7.56
N GLY A 146 -2.06 9.37 -8.67
CA GLY A 146 -0.67 9.52 -9.09
C GLY A 146 0.20 10.15 -8.01
N ALA A 147 -0.23 11.28 -7.43
CA ALA A 147 0.50 11.98 -6.38
C ALA A 147 0.61 11.16 -5.09
N VAL A 148 -0.50 10.54 -4.65
CA VAL A 148 -0.54 9.70 -3.45
C VAL A 148 0.41 8.52 -3.56
N LEU A 149 0.47 7.86 -4.72
CA LEU A 149 1.38 6.74 -4.93
C LEU A 149 2.83 7.20 -5.12
N LEU A 150 3.07 8.22 -5.94
CA LEU A 150 4.42 8.69 -6.26
C LEU A 150 5.16 9.26 -5.05
N ILE A 151 4.45 10.02 -4.20
CA ILE A 151 5.02 10.65 -3.00
C ILE A 151 4.81 9.75 -1.77
N GLY A 152 3.64 9.13 -1.65
CA GLY A 152 3.33 8.31 -0.48
C GLY A 152 4.21 7.07 -0.39
N SER A 153 4.50 6.38 -1.51
CA SER A 153 5.34 5.18 -1.49
C SER A 153 6.75 5.39 -0.91
N PRO A 154 7.55 6.39 -1.35
CA PRO A 154 8.85 6.65 -0.73
C PRO A 154 8.74 7.15 0.71
N VAL A 155 7.70 7.92 1.06
CA VAL A 155 7.47 8.36 2.45
C VAL A 155 7.15 7.16 3.35
N ALA A 156 6.27 6.26 2.93
CA ALA A 156 5.93 5.04 3.67
C ALA A 156 7.16 4.14 3.86
N PHE A 157 7.99 4.00 2.82
CA PHE A 157 9.25 3.28 2.91
C PHE A 157 10.23 3.91 3.91
N ALA A 158 10.39 5.23 3.89
CA ALA A 158 11.26 5.94 4.82
C ALA A 158 10.77 5.79 6.27
N LEU A 159 9.44 5.85 6.50
CA LEU A 159 8.84 5.62 7.82
C LEU A 159 9.04 4.19 8.31
N ASP A 160 8.84 3.19 7.46
CA ASP A 160 9.08 1.78 7.79
C ASP A 160 10.55 1.53 8.13
N PHE A 161 11.47 1.97 7.27
CA PHE A 161 12.90 1.84 7.49
C PHE A 161 13.35 2.56 8.76
N GLY A 162 12.90 3.80 8.96
CA GLY A 162 13.20 4.58 10.15
C GLY A 162 12.69 3.90 11.43
N ALA A 163 11.45 3.41 11.42
CA ALA A 163 10.86 2.71 12.56
C ALA A 163 11.62 1.43 12.92
N LYS A 164 11.99 0.62 11.92
CA LYS A 164 12.82 -0.58 12.11
C LYS A 164 14.22 -0.23 12.63
N THR A 165 14.81 0.85 12.13
CA THR A 165 16.14 1.32 12.56
C THR A 165 16.12 1.76 14.02
N VAL A 166 15.14 2.57 14.41
CA VAL A 166 14.96 2.99 15.81
C VAL A 166 14.70 1.78 16.71
N ALA A 167 13.81 0.87 16.30
CA ALA A 167 13.54 -0.34 17.06
C ALA A 167 14.79 -1.21 17.24
N ALA A 168 15.64 -1.34 16.22
CA ALA A 168 16.89 -2.10 16.30
C ALA A 168 17.86 -1.49 17.32
N HIS A 169 18.08 -0.17 17.28
CA HIS A 169 18.97 0.52 18.22
C HIS A 169 18.47 0.53 19.67
N LEU A 170 17.15 0.46 19.88
CA LEU A 170 16.59 0.33 21.23
C LEU A 170 16.78 -1.05 21.83
N THR A 171 17.09 -2.07 21.02
CA THR A 171 16.95 -3.48 21.42
C THR A 171 18.23 -4.30 21.28
N VAL A 172 19.17 -3.89 20.43
CA VAL A 172 20.41 -4.62 20.15
C VAL A 172 21.60 -3.64 20.18
N THR A 173 22.62 -3.97 20.96
CA THR A 173 23.94 -3.32 20.89
C THR A 173 24.62 -3.70 19.58
N ASP A 174 25.15 -2.71 18.84
CA ASP A 174 25.78 -2.88 17.50
C ASP A 174 24.83 -3.36 16.38
N ALA A 175 23.56 -2.92 16.43
CA ALA A 175 22.59 -3.21 15.38
C ALA A 175 22.99 -2.58 14.02
N TRP A 176 23.08 -3.42 12.99
CA TRP A 176 23.14 -2.99 11.59
C TRP A 176 21.82 -3.36 10.90
N VAL A 177 21.13 -2.36 10.36
CA VAL A 177 19.84 -2.51 9.67
C VAL A 177 20.07 -2.39 8.17
N ALA A 178 19.92 -3.51 7.47
CA ALA A 178 19.95 -3.52 6.01
C ALA A 178 18.72 -2.82 5.44
N LEU A 179 18.87 -2.17 4.28
CA LEU A 179 17.74 -1.71 3.49
C LEU A 179 16.84 -2.92 3.22
N GLY A 180 15.56 -2.82 3.60
CA GLY A 180 14.58 -3.88 3.41
C GLY A 180 14.14 -4.03 1.94
N ASP A 181 12.96 -4.61 1.74
CA ASP A 181 12.37 -4.79 0.42
C ASP A 181 12.09 -3.45 -0.28
N ALA A 182 12.99 -3.06 -1.19
CA ALA A 182 12.85 -1.86 -2.01
C ALA A 182 11.92 -2.04 -3.22
N VAL A 183 11.42 -3.25 -3.49
CA VAL A 183 10.56 -3.53 -4.66
C VAL A 183 9.18 -2.88 -4.48
N SER A 184 8.63 -2.95 -3.26
CA SER A 184 7.32 -2.39 -2.94
C SER A 184 7.18 -0.89 -3.23
N PRO A 185 8.07 0.02 -2.75
CA PRO A 185 7.93 1.44 -3.03
C PRO A 185 8.13 1.79 -4.50
N VAL A 186 9.05 1.12 -5.21
CA VAL A 186 9.29 1.34 -6.64
C VAL A 186 8.06 0.98 -7.46
N ALA A 187 7.41 -0.16 -7.15
CA ALA A 187 6.17 -0.55 -7.81
C ALA A 187 5.06 0.49 -7.61
N GLY A 188 4.90 1.02 -6.39
CA GLY A 188 3.94 2.09 -6.11
C GLY A 188 4.23 3.35 -6.91
N MET A 189 5.49 3.79 -6.98
CA MET A 189 5.90 4.94 -7.78
C MET A 189 5.60 4.75 -9.27
N LEU A 190 5.88 3.56 -9.84
CA LEU A 190 5.57 3.24 -11.23
C LEU A 190 4.06 3.26 -11.51
N MET A 191 3.25 2.71 -10.60
CA MET A 191 1.79 2.81 -10.69
C MET A 191 1.31 4.27 -10.64
N GLY A 192 1.92 5.09 -9.77
CA GLY A 192 1.64 6.51 -9.67
C GLY A 192 1.98 7.28 -10.96
N MET A 193 3.13 6.99 -11.57
CA MET A 193 3.50 7.53 -12.88
C MET A 193 2.50 7.11 -13.96
N GLY A 194 2.10 5.84 -13.98
CA GLY A 194 1.06 5.35 -14.89
C GLY A 194 -0.25 6.11 -14.75
N ALA A 195 -0.70 6.40 -13.52
CA ALA A 195 -1.90 7.18 -13.27
C ALA A 195 -1.80 8.62 -13.82
N PHE A 196 -0.64 9.28 -13.68
CA PHE A 196 -0.40 10.60 -14.28
C PHE A 196 -0.45 10.57 -15.81
N VAL A 197 0.16 9.56 -16.44
CA VAL A 197 0.14 9.41 -17.90
C VAL A 197 -1.30 9.25 -18.39
N VAL A 198 -2.09 8.40 -17.75
CA VAL A 198 -3.51 8.20 -18.10
C VAL A 198 -4.30 9.51 -17.90
N ALA A 199 -4.06 10.23 -16.80
CA ALA A 199 -4.71 11.51 -16.55
C ALA A 199 -4.42 12.54 -17.64
N GLU A 200 -3.17 12.62 -18.09
CA GLU A 200 -2.74 13.55 -19.13
C GLU A 200 -3.33 13.20 -20.51
N VAL A 201 -3.36 11.91 -20.87
CA VAL A 201 -3.98 11.44 -22.11
C VAL A 201 -5.47 11.79 -22.13
N ILE A 202 -6.20 11.52 -21.04
CA ILE A 202 -7.63 11.87 -20.94
C ILE A 202 -7.80 13.40 -20.98
N GLY A 203 -6.99 14.14 -20.24
CA GLY A 203 -7.06 15.60 -20.20
C GLY A 203 -6.88 16.24 -21.58
N ARG A 204 -5.90 15.80 -22.37
CA ARG A 204 -5.70 16.28 -23.75
C ARG A 204 -6.85 15.89 -24.68
N GLY A 205 -7.41 14.69 -24.49
CA GLY A 205 -8.58 14.25 -25.25
C GLY A 205 -9.81 15.14 -25.01
N LEU A 206 -10.01 15.61 -23.78
CA LEU A 206 -11.09 16.55 -23.46
C LEU A 206 -10.90 17.92 -24.11
N VAL A 207 -9.69 18.46 -24.06
CA VAL A 207 -9.39 19.74 -24.74
C VAL A 207 -9.65 19.65 -26.24
N MET A 208 -9.25 18.55 -26.88
CA MET A 208 -9.49 18.34 -28.31
C MET A 208 -10.98 18.20 -28.64
N LEU A 209 -11.77 17.57 -27.76
CA LEU A 209 -13.23 17.50 -27.92
C LEU A 209 -13.88 18.88 -27.80
N ASP A 210 -13.46 19.68 -26.81
CA ASP A 210 -13.97 21.04 -26.61
C ASP A 210 -13.67 21.94 -27.82
N GLU A 211 -12.46 21.83 -28.41
CA GLU A 211 -12.08 22.57 -29.62
C GLU A 211 -12.96 22.19 -30.83
N LEU A 212 -13.26 20.90 -30.99
CA LEU A 212 -14.10 20.41 -32.09
C LEU A 212 -15.57 20.83 -31.93
N GLU A 213 -16.12 20.75 -30.72
CA GLU A 213 -17.49 21.18 -30.43
C GLU A 213 -17.64 22.71 -30.51
N GLY A 214 -16.61 23.48 -30.19
CA GLY A 214 -16.61 24.95 -30.30
C GLY A 214 -16.43 25.50 -31.72
N THR A 215 -16.16 24.66 -32.70
CA THR A 215 -15.97 25.05 -34.12
C THR A 215 -17.26 24.95 -34.95
N ILE A 216 -18.33 24.37 -34.39
CA ILE A 216 -19.66 24.22 -35.02
C ILE A 216 -20.57 25.37 -34.59
#